data_AF-A0A538DLF0-F1
#
_entry.id   AF-A0A538DLF0-F1
#
_cell.length_a   1.000
_cell.length_b   1.000
_cell.length_c   1.000
_cell.angle_alpha   90.00
_cell.angle_beta   90.00
_cell.angle_gamma   90.00
#
_symmetry.space_group_name_H-M   'P 1'
#
loop_
_entity.id
_entity.type
_entity.pdbx_description
1 polymer ?
#
loop_
_entity_poly.entity_id
_entity_poly.type
_entity_poly.pdbx_seq_one_letter_code
_entity_poly.pdbx_strand_id
1 'polypeptide(L)'
;MIDLDDKLRFELHELVPLDARRNWTEVVTRSGLARERRRRRWGASVGALVAVALLVAATPLGAGIARGLEDFSSWLTGEPGTRASEQEQRDFDQANARSWLRFPQGTELRHLTTVKTEDATVDLLGFRSGSSTLCLRVRVTGSAAGSTMSCAPLAELRRAGGPARVVIVDQGFGKGDKVAWYGVDRYNSSKLQITAGITTDAVRSVVLEDDAGRHDIPATANAFLYVAPNPEVGQRVSRVWARTDGGLLVVPFAPAPFGNGAIGAGKAAPPAPRIERRVSGGRIGWLDAREARGESLDVLPPRAHASILRPRNGETNVLFGRVLTPDSDQPIRIVLTLNANRPGEPAAGLCIATVGRSGGAGGGCMPYPEVFEQGPISSELMGNGSSGFVTVSGVASDDVDRMEALLADGQRAEVALQDNAYVIDLPRANLPARLISYDAEGRVIGVSPPWNDFAPTAAPARGRATTLIRVSGPEGVTGSLAVGPSTDGGECVFVTMHVDKQHTGVGVDCNRPTWPDGALQVSTGFPPHFVEGRVRSDVKTVRIGFADGSSTDVTPTRGFVLWATPAANLEPARRPTEVIGLRADGSEVDRQSLVPK
;
A
#
# COMPACT_ATOMS: atom_id res chain seq x y z
N MET A 1 -55.00 6.47 20.69
CA MET A 1 -54.52 5.89 19.42
C MET A 1 -55.10 6.77 18.33
N ILE A 2 -54.39 7.85 18.01
CA ILE A 2 -54.82 8.93 17.12
C ILE A 2 -54.07 8.71 15.81
N ASP A 3 -54.84 8.69 14.74
CA ASP A 3 -54.43 8.52 13.35
C ASP A 3 -53.65 9.75 12.88
N LEU A 4 -52.32 9.68 12.99
CA LEU A 4 -51.40 10.79 12.69
C LEU A 4 -50.79 10.69 11.29
N ASP A 5 -50.95 9.55 10.60
CA ASP A 5 -50.26 9.27 9.33
C ASP A 5 -51.00 9.85 8.12
N ASP A 6 -52.33 9.85 8.13
CA ASP A 6 -53.11 10.33 6.99
C ASP A 6 -53.14 11.86 6.90
N LYS A 7 -53.08 12.57 8.03
CA LYS A 7 -53.04 14.04 8.05
C LYS A 7 -51.69 14.57 7.58
N LEU A 8 -50.59 13.87 7.91
CA LEU A 8 -49.25 14.24 7.46
C LEU A 8 -49.09 14.03 5.95
N ARG A 9 -49.67 12.96 5.39
CA ARG A 9 -49.69 12.72 3.93
C ARG A 9 -50.50 13.77 3.17
N PHE A 10 -51.60 14.25 3.74
CA PHE A 10 -52.43 15.26 3.09
C PHE A 10 -51.73 16.63 3.05
N GLU A 11 -51.08 17.05 4.13
CA GLU A 11 -50.35 18.33 4.18
C GLU A 11 -49.06 18.32 3.33
N LEU A 12 -48.37 17.18 3.20
CA LEU A 12 -47.23 17.03 2.29
C LEU A 12 -47.61 17.12 0.81
N HIS A 13 -48.86 16.80 0.46
CA HIS A 13 -49.35 16.90 -0.91
C HIS A 13 -49.74 18.33 -1.32
N GLU A 14 -49.99 19.22 -0.34
CA GLU A 14 -50.37 20.62 -0.56
C GLU A 14 -49.16 21.57 -0.65
N LEU A 15 -48.02 21.20 -0.03
CA LEU A 15 -46.81 22.05 0.02
C LEU A 15 -45.85 21.86 -1.16
N VAL A 16 -46.07 20.86 -2.02
CA VAL A 16 -45.25 20.65 -3.22
C VAL A 16 -46.18 20.43 -4.42
N PRO A 17 -46.42 21.45 -5.26
CA PRO A 17 -47.09 21.22 -6.53
C PRO A 17 -46.14 20.41 -7.43
N LEU A 18 -46.33 19.09 -7.42
CA LEU A 18 -45.79 18.20 -8.44
C LEU A 18 -46.64 18.37 -9.68
N ASP A 19 -46.26 19.33 -10.52
CA ASP A 19 -46.70 19.31 -11.91
C ASP A 19 -45.55 19.58 -12.88
N ALA A 20 -45.71 18.95 -14.03
CA ALA A 20 -44.91 19.02 -15.25
C ALA A 20 -43.53 18.34 -15.24
N ARG A 21 -43.55 17.10 -15.79
CA ARG A 21 -42.51 16.53 -16.65
C ARG A 21 -41.60 17.61 -17.25
N ARG A 22 -40.37 17.74 -16.72
CA ARG A 22 -39.35 18.58 -17.35
C ARG A 22 -39.00 17.99 -18.72
N ASN A 23 -39.45 18.67 -19.76
CA ASN A 23 -39.05 18.40 -21.12
C ASN A 23 -37.57 18.79 -21.27
N TRP A 24 -36.66 17.85 -20.99
CA TRP A 24 -35.21 18.02 -21.12
C TRP A 24 -34.80 18.54 -22.51
N THR A 25 -35.62 18.28 -23.53
CA THR A 25 -35.46 18.80 -24.89
C THR A 25 -35.54 20.34 -24.95
N GLU A 26 -36.35 20.98 -24.11
CA GLU A 26 -36.50 22.44 -24.06
C GLU A 26 -35.29 23.12 -23.39
N VAL A 27 -34.72 22.48 -22.35
CA VAL A 27 -33.49 22.95 -21.66
C VAL A 27 -32.28 22.88 -22.58
N VAL A 28 -32.17 21.82 -23.38
CA VAL A 28 -31.12 21.69 -24.40
C VAL A 28 -31.32 22.67 -25.56
N THR A 29 -32.57 23.05 -25.86
CA THR A 29 -32.85 24.03 -26.92
C THR A 29 -32.63 25.48 -26.46
N ARG A 30 -32.83 25.79 -25.17
CA ARG A 30 -32.56 27.13 -24.59
C ARG A 30 -31.10 27.41 -24.27
N SER A 31 -30.25 26.40 -24.12
CA SER A 31 -28.84 26.60 -23.72
C SER A 31 -27.93 27.20 -24.81
N GLY A 32 -28.46 27.53 -26.00
CA GLY A 32 -27.80 28.44 -26.95
C GLY A 32 -26.44 27.98 -27.50
N LEU A 33 -26.03 26.74 -27.25
CA LEU A 33 -24.74 26.21 -27.68
C LEU A 33 -24.84 25.59 -29.08
N ALA A 34 -24.57 26.45 -30.06
CA ALA A 34 -24.08 26.16 -31.42
C ALA A 34 -25.11 25.91 -32.55
N ARG A 35 -25.64 26.99 -33.12
CA ARG A 35 -25.75 27.19 -34.57
C ARG A 35 -24.75 28.31 -34.89
N GLU A 36 -23.57 28.07 -35.48
CA GLU A 36 -23.43 28.21 -36.95
C GLU A 36 -22.05 27.80 -37.52
N ARG A 37 -21.26 26.88 -36.93
CA ARG A 37 -19.95 26.49 -37.53
C ARG A 37 -19.61 24.99 -37.52
N ARG A 38 -20.56 24.10 -37.21
CA ARG A 38 -20.28 22.66 -36.93
C ARG A 38 -20.86 21.65 -37.92
N ARG A 39 -21.20 22.02 -39.16
CA ARG A 39 -21.69 21.03 -40.16
C ARG A 39 -20.65 20.49 -41.15
N ARG A 40 -19.46 21.10 -41.26
CA ARG A 40 -18.41 20.63 -42.19
C ARG A 40 -17.25 19.84 -41.55
N ARG A 41 -17.09 19.86 -40.22
CA ARG A 41 -15.99 19.12 -39.53
C ARG A 41 -16.42 17.80 -38.88
N TRP A 42 -17.72 17.57 -38.65
CA TRP A 42 -18.20 16.34 -37.99
C TRP A 42 -18.28 15.12 -38.91
N GLY A 43 -18.38 15.31 -40.23
CA GLY A 43 -18.34 14.18 -41.18
C GLY A 43 -17.00 13.43 -41.16
N ALA A 44 -15.88 14.13 -40.95
CA ALA A 44 -14.56 13.51 -40.91
C ALA A 44 -14.25 12.87 -39.54
N SER A 45 -14.68 13.48 -38.43
CA SER A 45 -14.38 12.97 -37.08
C SER A 45 -15.24 11.77 -36.69
N VAL A 46 -16.50 11.71 -37.13
CA VAL A 46 -17.36 10.54 -36.89
C VAL A 46 -16.92 9.37 -37.76
N GLY A 47 -16.53 9.61 -39.02
CA GLY A 47 -15.98 8.57 -39.90
C GLY A 47 -14.68 7.95 -39.35
N ALA A 48 -13.77 8.78 -38.81
CA ALA A 48 -12.54 8.29 -38.20
C ALA A 48 -12.79 7.50 -36.91
N LEU A 49 -13.72 7.93 -36.05
CA LEU A 49 -14.08 7.20 -34.83
C LEU A 49 -14.76 5.86 -35.13
N VAL A 50 -15.65 5.82 -36.14
CA VAL A 50 -16.30 4.59 -36.58
C VAL A 50 -15.30 3.64 -37.26
N ALA A 51 -14.37 4.17 -38.08
CA ALA A 51 -13.32 3.36 -38.69
C ALA A 51 -12.33 2.79 -37.65
N VAL A 52 -11.98 3.56 -36.61
CA VAL A 52 -11.13 3.07 -35.50
C VAL A 52 -11.89 2.04 -34.66
N ALA A 53 -13.16 2.27 -34.35
CA ALA A 53 -13.98 1.29 -33.62
C ALA A 53 -14.16 -0.01 -34.42
N LEU A 54 -14.36 0.08 -35.73
CA LEU A 54 -14.43 -1.08 -36.63
C LEU A 54 -13.08 -1.79 -36.79
N LEU A 55 -11.96 -1.05 -36.85
CA LEU A 55 -10.62 -1.65 -36.89
C LEU A 55 -10.25 -2.34 -35.59
N VAL A 56 -10.61 -1.77 -34.44
CA VAL A 56 -10.43 -2.45 -33.14
C VAL A 56 -11.29 -3.70 -33.10
N ALA A 57 -12.58 -3.61 -33.43
CA ALA A 57 -13.49 -4.77 -33.44
C ALA A 57 -13.10 -5.88 -34.45
N ALA A 58 -12.50 -5.51 -35.59
CA ALA A 58 -12.09 -6.45 -36.64
C ALA A 58 -10.73 -7.11 -36.40
N THR A 59 -9.95 -6.65 -35.41
CA THR A 59 -8.70 -7.33 -35.04
C THR A 59 -8.96 -8.44 -34.02
N PRO A 60 -8.25 -9.59 -34.10
CA PRO A 60 -8.32 -10.65 -33.09
C PRO A 60 -8.07 -10.13 -31.66
N LEU A 61 -7.23 -9.09 -31.53
CA LEU A 61 -6.95 -8.40 -30.28
C LEU A 61 -8.16 -7.64 -29.72
N GLY A 62 -8.87 -6.84 -30.53
CA GLY A 62 -10.03 -6.08 -30.02
C GLY A 62 -11.26 -6.95 -29.77
N ALA A 63 -11.45 -8.03 -30.53
CA ALA A 63 -12.50 -9.01 -30.25
C ALA A 63 -12.24 -9.80 -28.95
N GLY A 64 -10.98 -9.99 -28.56
CA GLY A 64 -10.60 -10.60 -27.29
C GLY A 64 -10.85 -9.69 -26.08
N ILE A 65 -10.62 -8.38 -26.23
CA ILE A 65 -10.88 -7.39 -25.17
C ILE A 65 -12.38 -7.17 -24.94
N ALA A 66 -13.18 -7.13 -26.02
CA ALA A 66 -14.62 -6.96 -25.91
C ALA A 66 -15.34 -8.18 -25.27
N ARG A 67 -14.81 -9.40 -25.45
CA ARG A 67 -15.36 -10.63 -24.85
C ARG A 67 -14.92 -10.84 -23.39
N GLY A 68 -13.74 -10.38 -23.00
CA GLY A 68 -13.21 -10.58 -21.65
C GLY A 68 -14.04 -9.97 -20.50
N LEU A 69 -14.98 -9.06 -20.79
CA LEU A 69 -15.89 -8.49 -19.78
C LEU A 69 -17.06 -9.43 -19.40
N GLU A 70 -17.41 -10.40 -20.24
CA GLU A 70 -18.46 -11.40 -19.96
C GLU A 70 -17.89 -12.71 -19.35
N ASP A 71 -16.57 -12.91 -19.39
CA ASP A 71 -15.95 -14.23 -19.14
C ASP A 71 -15.49 -14.50 -17.67
N PHE A 72 -15.77 -13.64 -16.70
CA PHE A 72 -15.63 -13.99 -15.26
C PHE A 72 -16.92 -14.61 -14.70
N SER A 73 -17.75 -15.17 -15.57
CA SER A 73 -19.12 -15.60 -15.28
C SER A 73 -19.19 -16.57 -14.10
N SER A 74 -18.30 -17.56 -14.06
CA SER A 74 -18.20 -18.56 -12.98
C SER A 74 -17.92 -17.91 -11.62
N TRP A 75 -17.05 -16.90 -11.56
CA TRP A 75 -16.78 -16.16 -10.33
C TRP A 75 -17.94 -15.23 -9.94
N LEU A 76 -18.58 -14.60 -10.93
CA LEU A 76 -19.71 -13.70 -10.71
C LEU A 76 -20.97 -14.41 -10.20
N THR A 77 -21.19 -15.64 -10.67
CA THR A 77 -22.27 -16.52 -10.24
C THR A 77 -21.93 -17.27 -8.95
N GLY A 78 -20.68 -17.24 -8.50
CA GLY A 78 -20.23 -17.93 -7.29
C GLY A 78 -20.03 -19.43 -7.49
N GLU A 79 -19.89 -19.87 -8.73
CA GLU A 79 -19.69 -21.27 -9.11
C GLU A 79 -18.29 -21.61 -9.67
N PRO A 80 -17.18 -20.95 -9.28
CA PRO A 80 -15.86 -21.42 -9.72
C PRO A 80 -15.56 -22.76 -9.04
N GLY A 81 -15.11 -23.76 -9.81
CA GLY A 81 -14.68 -25.05 -9.28
C GLY A 81 -15.78 -25.87 -8.62
N THR A 82 -15.39 -26.73 -7.67
CA THR A 82 -16.33 -27.55 -6.91
C THR A 82 -16.64 -26.92 -5.56
N ARG A 83 -17.78 -27.24 -4.97
CA ARG A 83 -18.04 -26.89 -3.56
C ARG A 83 -16.97 -27.54 -2.69
N ALA A 84 -16.47 -26.80 -1.69
CA ALA A 84 -15.64 -27.39 -0.65
C ALA A 84 -16.41 -28.52 0.04
N SER A 85 -15.69 -29.47 0.64
CA SER A 85 -16.35 -30.50 1.43
C SER A 85 -17.14 -29.87 2.58
N GLU A 86 -18.21 -30.53 3.04
CA GLU A 86 -19.00 -29.98 4.15
C GLU A 86 -18.15 -29.72 5.40
N GLN A 87 -17.14 -30.56 5.64
CA GLN A 87 -16.23 -30.36 6.76
C GLN A 87 -15.40 -29.10 6.59
N GLU A 88 -14.86 -28.85 5.40
CA GLU A 88 -14.09 -27.63 5.13
C GLU A 88 -14.94 -26.36 5.20
N GLN A 89 -16.18 -26.43 4.72
CA GLN A 89 -17.14 -25.33 4.87
C GLN A 89 -17.43 -25.08 6.35
N ARG A 90 -17.70 -26.13 7.14
CA ARG A 90 -17.91 -26.00 8.59
C ARG A 90 -16.69 -25.44 9.32
N ASP A 91 -15.49 -25.88 8.97
CA ASP A 91 -14.24 -25.38 9.55
C ASP A 91 -14.01 -23.90 9.19
N PHE A 92 -14.34 -23.52 7.94
CA PHE A 92 -14.31 -22.13 7.50
C PHE A 92 -15.32 -21.29 8.26
N ASP A 93 -16.57 -21.73 8.37
CA ASP A 93 -17.63 -21.01 9.08
C ASP A 93 -17.33 -20.87 10.57
N GLN A 94 -16.78 -21.91 11.21
CA GLN A 94 -16.35 -21.86 12.60
C GLN A 94 -15.15 -20.92 12.79
N ALA A 95 -14.17 -20.96 11.89
CA ALA A 95 -13.05 -20.01 11.92
C ALA A 95 -13.52 -18.58 11.67
N ASN A 96 -14.47 -18.38 10.75
CA ASN A 96 -15.07 -17.09 10.45
C ASN A 96 -15.85 -16.56 11.65
N ALA A 97 -16.69 -17.38 12.27
CA ALA A 97 -17.46 -17.00 13.47
C ALA A 97 -16.56 -16.61 14.65
N ARG A 98 -15.39 -17.24 14.80
CA ARG A 98 -14.37 -16.87 15.80
C ARG A 98 -13.52 -15.67 15.41
N SER A 99 -13.48 -15.32 14.12
CA SER A 99 -12.77 -14.14 13.66
C SER A 99 -13.52 -12.89 14.10
N TRP A 100 -12.78 -11.90 14.56
CA TRP A 100 -13.33 -10.56 14.79
C TRP A 100 -13.71 -9.89 13.45
N LEU A 101 -12.95 -10.17 12.39
CA LEU A 101 -13.16 -9.68 11.04
C LEU A 101 -13.86 -10.75 10.21
N ARG A 102 -15.15 -10.91 10.49
CA ARG A 102 -16.02 -11.91 9.86
C ARG A 102 -16.32 -11.52 8.42
N PHE A 103 -16.32 -12.51 7.54
CA PHE A 103 -17.02 -12.44 6.26
C PHE A 103 -18.52 -12.54 6.46
N PRO A 104 -19.32 -12.07 5.48
CA PRO A 104 -20.77 -12.25 5.49
C PRO A 104 -21.18 -13.71 5.75
N GLN A 105 -22.30 -13.89 6.45
CA GLN A 105 -22.84 -15.23 6.69
C GLN A 105 -23.26 -15.87 5.36
N GLY A 106 -23.05 -17.18 5.24
CA GLY A 106 -23.36 -17.93 4.02
C GLY A 106 -22.32 -17.81 2.91
N THR A 107 -21.12 -17.28 3.20
CA THR A 107 -19.99 -17.33 2.26
C THR A 107 -19.67 -18.78 1.89
N GLU A 108 -19.89 -19.12 0.63
CA GLU A 108 -19.61 -20.45 0.08
C GLU A 108 -18.15 -20.59 -0.32
N LEU A 109 -17.47 -21.57 0.27
CA LEU A 109 -16.10 -21.94 -0.06
C LEU A 109 -16.09 -22.88 -1.25
N ARG A 110 -15.22 -22.58 -2.22
CA ARG A 110 -15.03 -23.37 -3.43
C ARG A 110 -13.62 -23.91 -3.50
N HIS A 111 -13.51 -25.18 -3.87
CA HIS A 111 -12.25 -25.82 -4.16
C HIS A 111 -11.91 -25.62 -5.64
N LEU A 112 -10.79 -24.96 -5.92
CA LEU A 112 -10.41 -24.59 -7.28
C LEU A 112 -9.41 -25.58 -7.87
N THR A 113 -8.31 -25.82 -7.16
CA THR A 113 -7.25 -26.72 -7.64
C THR A 113 -6.35 -27.18 -6.50
N THR A 114 -5.69 -28.32 -6.72
CA THR A 114 -4.70 -28.89 -5.80
C THR A 114 -3.42 -29.19 -6.57
N VAL A 115 -2.29 -28.77 -6.02
CA VAL A 115 -0.95 -29.16 -6.51
C VAL A 115 -0.25 -29.95 -5.42
N LYS A 116 0.27 -31.13 -5.78
CA LYS A 116 1.09 -31.96 -4.90
C LYS A 116 2.56 -31.80 -5.25
N THR A 117 3.40 -31.57 -4.25
CA THR A 117 4.85 -31.67 -4.35
C THR A 117 5.29 -32.93 -3.58
N GLU A 118 6.60 -33.20 -3.54
CA GLU A 118 7.15 -34.35 -2.80
C GLU A 118 6.75 -34.34 -1.31
N ASP A 119 6.76 -33.17 -0.68
CA ASP A 119 6.60 -33.02 0.78
C ASP A 119 5.33 -32.28 1.22
N ALA A 120 4.49 -31.83 0.28
CA ALA A 120 3.36 -30.98 0.60
C ALA A 120 2.20 -31.12 -0.39
N THR A 121 1.00 -30.83 0.10
CA THR A 121 -0.19 -30.62 -0.73
C THR A 121 -0.63 -29.18 -0.58
N VAL A 122 -0.84 -28.51 -1.70
CA VAL A 122 -1.25 -27.12 -1.80
C VAL A 122 -2.64 -27.06 -2.40
N ASP A 123 -3.61 -26.64 -1.60
CA ASP A 123 -4.97 -26.41 -2.04
C ASP A 123 -5.19 -24.91 -2.26
N LEU A 124 -5.74 -24.57 -3.43
CA LEU A 124 -6.27 -23.24 -3.71
C LEU A 124 -7.78 -23.26 -3.59
N LEU A 125 -8.28 -22.45 -2.68
CA LEU A 125 -9.69 -22.25 -2.40
C LEU A 125 -10.09 -20.84 -2.82
N GLY A 126 -11.34 -20.68 -3.24
CA GLY A 126 -11.93 -19.42 -3.64
C GLY A 126 -13.26 -19.18 -2.95
N PHE A 127 -13.60 -17.93 -2.69
CA PHE A 127 -14.96 -17.57 -2.25
C PHE A 127 -15.24 -16.09 -2.54
N ARG A 128 -16.52 -15.75 -2.54
CA ARG A 128 -17.00 -14.38 -2.65
C ARG A 128 -17.30 -13.82 -1.26
N SER A 129 -16.72 -12.67 -0.94
CA SER A 129 -17.05 -11.89 0.25
C SER A 129 -18.03 -10.81 -0.13
N GLY A 130 -19.29 -10.99 0.29
CA GLY A 130 -20.36 -10.03 0.02
C GLY A 130 -20.63 -9.84 -1.48
N SER A 131 -20.89 -8.61 -1.88
CA SER A 131 -21.26 -8.30 -3.26
C SER A 131 -20.06 -7.89 -4.11
N SER A 132 -18.99 -7.38 -3.48
CA SER A 132 -17.96 -6.59 -4.15
C SER A 132 -16.56 -7.21 -4.13
N THR A 133 -16.33 -8.32 -3.43
CA THR A 133 -14.96 -8.84 -3.20
C THR A 133 -14.83 -10.33 -3.50
N LEU A 134 -13.75 -10.73 -4.18
CA LEU A 134 -13.36 -12.13 -4.39
C LEU A 134 -12.09 -12.44 -3.63
N CYS A 135 -12.06 -13.56 -2.91
CA CYS A 135 -10.93 -13.95 -2.08
C CYS A 135 -10.37 -15.31 -2.52
N LEU A 136 -9.04 -15.39 -2.54
CA LEU A 136 -8.29 -16.64 -2.67
C LEU A 136 -7.67 -17.00 -1.34
N ARG A 137 -7.77 -18.27 -0.97
CA ARG A 137 -7.11 -18.85 0.20
C ARG A 137 -6.23 -20.00 -0.25
N VAL A 138 -4.95 -19.93 0.11
CA VAL A 138 -4.01 -21.04 -0.07
C VAL A 138 -3.91 -21.79 1.25
N ARG A 139 -4.04 -23.11 1.20
CA ARG A 139 -3.79 -24.02 2.32
C ARG A 139 -2.68 -24.99 1.92
N VAL A 140 -1.63 -25.04 2.74
CA VAL A 140 -0.52 -25.99 2.57
C VAL A 140 -0.59 -26.99 3.72
N THR A 141 -0.50 -28.28 3.39
CA THR A 141 -0.33 -29.37 4.35
C THR A 141 1.00 -30.09 4.08
N GLY A 142 1.55 -30.80 5.08
CA GLY A 142 2.86 -31.46 5.00
C GLY A 142 3.99 -30.64 5.64
N SER A 143 5.21 -30.72 5.10
CA SER A 143 6.42 -30.21 5.77
C SER A 143 6.56 -28.67 5.79
N ALA A 144 5.69 -27.98 5.05
CA ALA A 144 5.58 -26.54 4.92
C ALA A 144 4.17 -26.03 5.30
N ALA A 145 3.47 -26.74 6.18
CA ALA A 145 2.07 -26.47 6.49
C ALA A 145 1.81 -25.01 6.91
N GLY A 146 0.70 -24.46 6.42
CA GLY A 146 0.30 -23.07 6.68
C GLY A 146 -0.91 -22.67 5.83
N SER A 147 -1.40 -21.45 6.02
CA SER A 147 -2.43 -20.88 5.15
C SER A 147 -2.24 -19.38 5.01
N THR A 148 -2.50 -18.86 3.82
CA THR A 148 -2.61 -17.42 3.56
C THR A 148 -3.91 -17.14 2.81
N MET A 149 -4.31 -15.87 2.78
CA MET A 149 -5.46 -15.44 2.01
C MET A 149 -5.27 -13.99 1.54
N SER A 150 -5.74 -13.70 0.34
CA SER A 150 -5.74 -12.37 -0.27
C SER A 150 -7.04 -12.19 -1.05
N CYS A 151 -7.51 -10.96 -1.15
CA CYS A 151 -8.74 -10.63 -1.84
C CYS A 151 -8.49 -9.60 -2.96
N ALA A 152 -9.40 -9.56 -3.92
CA ALA A 152 -9.41 -8.67 -5.05
C ALA A 152 -10.80 -8.03 -5.16
N PRO A 153 -10.89 -6.69 -5.27
CA PRO A 153 -12.15 -6.02 -5.54
C PRO A 153 -12.72 -6.46 -6.88
N LEU A 154 -13.99 -6.85 -6.91
CA LEU A 154 -14.69 -7.29 -8.11
C LEU A 154 -14.78 -6.17 -9.15
N ALA A 155 -14.95 -4.93 -8.70
CA ALA A 155 -14.90 -3.75 -9.56
C ALA A 155 -13.57 -3.65 -10.32
N GLU A 156 -12.46 -4.06 -9.69
CA GLU A 156 -11.15 -4.05 -10.32
C GLU A 156 -11.00 -5.16 -11.36
N LEU A 157 -11.51 -6.37 -11.07
CA LEU A 157 -11.53 -7.46 -12.06
C LEU A 157 -12.30 -7.06 -13.32
N ARG A 158 -13.45 -6.38 -13.15
CA ARG A 158 -14.27 -5.85 -14.24
C ARG A 158 -13.57 -4.74 -15.01
N ARG A 159 -13.00 -3.73 -14.33
CA ARG A 159 -12.38 -2.57 -14.97
C ARG A 159 -11.13 -2.91 -15.76
N ALA A 160 -10.27 -3.75 -15.20
CA ALA A 160 -8.93 -3.92 -15.75
C ALA A 160 -8.91 -4.71 -17.07
N GLY A 161 -10.06 -5.29 -17.50
CA GLY A 161 -10.30 -5.75 -18.88
C GLY A 161 -9.35 -6.83 -19.40
N GLY A 162 -8.78 -7.63 -18.49
CA GLY A 162 -7.74 -8.61 -18.78
C GLY A 162 -8.21 -10.02 -18.41
N PRO A 163 -7.73 -11.05 -19.12
CA PRO A 163 -8.23 -12.42 -18.99
C PRO A 163 -7.78 -13.13 -17.69
N ALA A 164 -6.85 -12.53 -16.94
CA ALA A 164 -6.41 -13.06 -15.65
C ALA A 164 -5.93 -11.95 -14.70
N ARG A 165 -5.93 -12.24 -13.41
CA ARG A 165 -5.54 -11.36 -12.31
C ARG A 165 -4.78 -12.13 -11.25
N VAL A 166 -3.59 -11.66 -10.92
CA VAL A 166 -2.78 -12.24 -9.84
C VAL A 166 -3.21 -11.63 -8.51
N VAL A 167 -3.55 -12.49 -7.55
CA VAL A 167 -4.11 -12.07 -6.24
C VAL A 167 -3.14 -12.37 -5.10
N ILE A 168 -2.38 -13.45 -5.21
CA ILE A 168 -1.31 -13.85 -4.29
C ILE A 168 -0.01 -13.91 -5.09
N VAL A 169 1.04 -13.26 -4.60
CA VAL A 169 2.34 -13.12 -5.26
C VAL A 169 3.44 -13.61 -4.33
N ASP A 170 4.21 -14.60 -4.78
CA ASP A 170 5.45 -15.07 -4.15
C ASP A 170 5.32 -15.36 -2.64
N GLN A 171 4.17 -15.90 -2.21
CA GLN A 171 3.95 -16.25 -0.81
C GLN A 171 4.84 -17.44 -0.42
N GLY A 172 5.78 -17.20 0.49
CA GLY A 172 6.61 -18.25 1.08
C GLY A 172 5.86 -19.08 2.13
N PHE A 173 6.07 -20.40 2.10
CA PHE A 173 5.63 -21.35 3.13
C PHE A 173 6.78 -22.23 3.61
N GLY A 174 6.90 -22.39 4.93
CA GLY A 174 8.00 -23.12 5.56
C GLY A 174 9.38 -22.46 5.38
N LYS A 175 10.36 -22.93 6.14
CA LYS A 175 11.77 -22.49 6.04
C LYS A 175 12.56 -23.49 5.18
N GLY A 176 13.11 -23.02 4.07
CA GLY A 176 13.98 -23.80 3.18
C GLY A 176 15.40 -23.94 3.73
N ASP A 177 16.22 -24.71 3.03
CA ASP A 177 17.61 -25.03 3.36
C ASP A 177 18.63 -24.10 2.66
N LYS A 178 18.23 -23.48 1.54
CA LYS A 178 19.07 -22.52 0.82
C LYS A 178 19.18 -21.23 1.61
N VAL A 179 20.39 -20.66 1.58
CA VAL A 179 20.73 -19.44 2.31
C VAL A 179 21.55 -18.52 1.44
N ALA A 180 21.27 -17.22 1.52
CA ALA A 180 22.03 -16.21 0.81
C ALA A 180 22.17 -14.95 1.67
N TRP A 181 23.27 -14.24 1.45
CA TRP A 181 23.47 -12.93 2.05
C TRP A 181 22.86 -11.86 1.16
N TYR A 182 22.24 -10.89 1.80
CA TYR A 182 21.84 -9.64 1.19
C TYR A 182 22.20 -8.53 2.16
N GLY A 183 23.36 -7.92 1.92
CA GLY A 183 23.91 -6.97 2.84
C GLY A 183 24.41 -7.64 4.13
N VAL A 184 23.96 -7.11 5.27
CA VAL A 184 24.32 -7.62 6.61
C VAL A 184 23.42 -8.76 7.09
N ASP A 185 22.36 -9.06 6.34
CA ASP A 185 21.37 -10.06 6.71
C ASP A 185 21.56 -11.35 5.91
N ARG A 186 21.32 -12.48 6.60
CA ARG A 186 21.31 -13.81 6.01
C ARG A 186 19.88 -14.31 5.91
N TYR A 187 19.40 -14.44 4.68
CA TYR A 187 18.05 -14.91 4.39
C TYR A 187 18.07 -16.41 4.09
N ASN A 188 16.97 -17.07 4.45
CA ASN A 188 16.69 -18.44 4.05
C ASN A 188 15.65 -18.39 2.93
N SER A 189 15.68 -19.34 2.00
CA SER A 189 14.54 -19.55 1.09
C SER A 189 13.32 -20.01 1.89
N SER A 190 12.14 -19.93 1.28
CA SER A 190 10.99 -20.70 1.75
C SER A 190 11.12 -22.15 1.25
N LYS A 191 10.38 -23.09 1.86
CA LYS A 191 10.28 -24.45 1.30
C LYS A 191 9.43 -24.47 0.03
N LEU A 192 8.37 -23.68 0.01
CA LEU A 192 7.51 -23.45 -1.13
C LEU A 192 7.34 -21.96 -1.34
N GLN A 193 7.20 -21.54 -2.58
CA GLN A 193 6.76 -20.20 -2.95
C GLN A 193 5.57 -20.31 -3.89
N ILE A 194 4.51 -19.54 -3.61
CA ILE A 194 3.22 -19.70 -4.27
C ILE A 194 2.76 -18.37 -4.87
N THR A 195 2.35 -18.44 -6.14
CA THR A 195 1.69 -17.35 -6.85
C THR A 195 0.36 -17.88 -7.40
N ALA A 196 -0.73 -17.17 -7.14
CA ALA A 196 -2.06 -17.63 -7.50
C ALA A 196 -2.96 -16.46 -7.93
N GLY A 197 -3.96 -16.78 -8.74
CA GLY A 197 -4.85 -15.77 -9.27
C GLY A 197 -6.12 -16.33 -9.91
N ILE A 198 -6.94 -15.39 -10.36
CA ILE A 198 -8.25 -15.61 -10.95
C ILE A 198 -8.14 -15.45 -12.47
N THR A 199 -8.81 -16.29 -13.23
CA THR A 199 -8.83 -16.25 -14.71
C THR A 199 -10.27 -16.19 -15.22
N THR A 200 -10.43 -15.77 -16.47
CA THR A 200 -11.69 -15.92 -17.19
C THR A 200 -11.86 -17.33 -17.71
N ASP A 201 -13.07 -17.67 -18.19
CA ASP A 201 -13.39 -18.94 -18.85
C ASP A 201 -12.56 -19.16 -20.14
N ALA A 202 -12.12 -18.07 -20.79
CA ALA A 202 -11.32 -18.12 -22.02
C ALA A 202 -9.84 -18.47 -21.81
N VAL A 203 -9.35 -18.51 -20.57
CA VAL A 203 -7.94 -18.83 -20.28
C VAL A 203 -7.76 -20.32 -20.15
N ARG A 204 -6.87 -20.89 -20.98
CA ARG A 204 -6.48 -22.30 -20.91
C ARG A 204 -5.35 -22.53 -19.91
N SER A 205 -4.40 -21.60 -19.89
CA SER A 205 -3.28 -21.64 -18.95
C SER A 205 -2.68 -20.27 -18.74
N VAL A 206 -1.97 -20.12 -17.63
CA VAL A 206 -1.19 -18.94 -17.29
C VAL A 206 0.27 -19.28 -17.48
N VAL A 207 0.96 -18.45 -18.25
CA VAL A 207 2.40 -18.55 -18.44
C VAL A 207 3.06 -17.56 -17.49
N LEU A 208 4.06 -18.01 -16.76
CA LEU A 208 4.78 -17.23 -15.78
C LEU A 208 6.28 -17.28 -16.06
N GLU A 209 6.99 -16.18 -15.82
CA GLU A 209 8.46 -16.14 -15.86
C GLU A 209 9.00 -15.75 -14.49
N ASP A 210 9.91 -16.54 -13.95
CA ASP A 210 10.67 -16.27 -12.74
C ASP A 210 12.18 -16.51 -12.98
N ASP A 211 12.99 -16.36 -11.92
CA ASP A 211 14.44 -16.54 -12.01
C ASP A 211 14.88 -17.98 -12.39
N ALA A 212 14.00 -18.96 -12.26
CA ALA A 212 14.26 -20.35 -12.66
C ALA A 212 13.81 -20.63 -14.11
N GLY A 213 13.04 -19.74 -14.73
CA GLY A 213 12.68 -19.79 -16.13
C GLY A 213 11.18 -19.58 -16.38
N ARG A 214 10.71 -20.12 -17.51
CA ARG A 214 9.33 -19.97 -17.96
C ARG A 214 8.51 -21.20 -17.61
N HIS A 215 7.35 -20.98 -17.00
CA HIS A 215 6.43 -22.02 -16.51
C HIS A 215 5.07 -21.88 -17.20
N ASP A 216 4.42 -23.01 -17.47
CA ASP A 216 3.08 -23.07 -18.09
C ASP A 216 2.12 -23.77 -17.13
N ILE A 217 1.19 -23.01 -16.55
CA ILE A 217 0.34 -23.43 -15.44
C ILE A 217 -1.10 -23.54 -15.94
N PRO A 218 -1.69 -24.75 -15.96
CA PRO A 218 -3.09 -24.90 -16.36
C PRO A 218 -4.02 -23.99 -15.56
N ALA A 219 -4.96 -23.35 -16.25
CA ALA A 219 -6.06 -22.67 -15.59
C ALA A 219 -7.16 -23.70 -15.34
N THR A 220 -7.48 -23.94 -14.07
CA THR A 220 -8.50 -24.88 -13.65
C THR A 220 -9.49 -24.15 -12.74
N ALA A 221 -10.78 -24.41 -12.93
CA ALA A 221 -11.83 -23.76 -12.16
C ALA A 221 -11.71 -22.21 -12.17
N ASN A 222 -11.35 -21.63 -13.31
CA ASN A 222 -11.17 -20.19 -13.49
C ASN A 222 -10.12 -19.58 -12.55
N ALA A 223 -9.11 -20.36 -12.20
CA ALA A 223 -8.00 -19.94 -11.39
C ALA A 223 -6.70 -20.62 -11.84
N PHE A 224 -5.57 -20.12 -11.37
CA PHE A 224 -4.29 -20.78 -11.54
C PHE A 224 -3.55 -20.83 -10.21
N LEU A 225 -2.74 -21.86 -10.04
CA LEU A 225 -1.89 -22.07 -8.87
C LEU A 225 -0.49 -22.47 -9.32
N TYR A 226 0.45 -21.53 -9.21
CA TYR A 226 1.87 -21.79 -9.40
C TYR A 226 2.51 -22.12 -8.05
N VAL A 227 3.26 -23.23 -8.00
CA VAL A 227 4.02 -23.66 -6.82
C VAL A 227 5.47 -23.89 -7.22
N ALA A 228 6.38 -23.09 -6.69
CA ALA A 228 7.82 -23.31 -6.79
C ALA A 228 8.30 -24.12 -5.57
N PRO A 229 8.68 -25.40 -5.74
CA PRO A 229 9.30 -26.17 -4.67
C PRO A 229 10.79 -25.79 -4.50
N ASN A 230 11.23 -25.66 -3.24
CA ASN A 230 12.59 -25.27 -2.86
C ASN A 230 13.17 -24.11 -3.71
N PRO A 231 12.50 -22.95 -3.75
CA PRO A 231 12.94 -21.80 -4.55
C PRO A 231 14.33 -21.33 -4.13
N GLU A 232 15.07 -20.72 -5.05
CA GLU A 232 16.29 -19.97 -4.71
C GLU A 232 15.96 -18.83 -3.74
N VAL A 233 16.94 -18.43 -2.92
CA VAL A 233 16.75 -17.27 -2.03
C VAL A 233 16.54 -16.03 -2.90
N GLY A 234 15.39 -15.38 -2.72
CA GLY A 234 15.02 -14.20 -3.48
C GLY A 234 14.47 -14.49 -4.88
N GLN A 235 14.16 -15.75 -5.23
CA GLN A 235 13.48 -16.08 -6.49
C GLN A 235 12.16 -15.33 -6.60
N ARG A 236 11.88 -14.63 -7.71
CA ARG A 236 10.63 -13.86 -7.88
C ARG A 236 10.00 -14.09 -9.23
N VAL A 237 8.67 -14.05 -9.24
CA VAL A 237 7.92 -13.93 -10.48
C VAL A 237 8.15 -12.52 -11.03
N SER A 238 8.52 -12.43 -12.31
CA SER A 238 8.81 -11.16 -12.98
C SER A 238 7.74 -10.79 -14.00
N ARG A 239 7.10 -11.78 -14.63
CA ARG A 239 6.10 -11.57 -15.69
C ARG A 239 5.04 -12.66 -15.70
N VAL A 240 3.85 -12.28 -16.14
CA VAL A 240 2.70 -13.17 -16.24
C VAL A 240 1.94 -12.89 -17.55
N TRP A 241 1.53 -13.95 -18.23
CA TRP A 241 0.68 -13.92 -19.42
C TRP A 241 -0.46 -14.93 -19.26
N ALA A 242 -1.59 -14.66 -19.88
CA ALA A 242 -2.68 -15.60 -20.02
C ALA A 242 -2.68 -16.16 -21.45
N ARG A 243 -2.73 -17.48 -21.59
CA ARG A 243 -2.92 -18.14 -22.87
C ARG A 243 -4.42 -18.35 -23.12
N THR A 244 -4.89 -17.78 -24.21
CA THR A 244 -6.25 -17.90 -24.73
C THR A 244 -6.23 -18.50 -26.13
N ASP A 245 -7.40 -18.74 -26.70
CA ASP A 245 -7.57 -19.14 -28.10
C ASP A 245 -6.99 -18.10 -29.09
N GLY A 246 -6.97 -16.82 -28.68
CA GLY A 246 -6.39 -15.73 -29.45
C GLY A 246 -4.89 -15.54 -29.27
N GLY A 247 -4.22 -16.39 -28.48
CA GLY A 247 -2.78 -16.29 -28.20
C GLY A 247 -2.48 -15.85 -26.76
N LEU A 248 -1.24 -15.37 -26.56
CA LEU A 248 -0.76 -14.90 -25.26
C LEU A 248 -1.10 -13.43 -25.03
N LEU A 249 -1.77 -13.14 -23.92
CA LEU A 249 -2.13 -11.80 -23.49
C LEU A 249 -1.35 -11.45 -22.21
N VAL A 250 -0.75 -10.27 -22.17
CA VAL A 250 -0.01 -9.79 -20.99
C VAL A 250 -0.99 -9.59 -19.83
N VAL A 251 -0.63 -10.10 -18.65
CA VAL A 251 -1.38 -9.88 -17.42
C VAL A 251 -0.68 -8.78 -16.62
N PRO A 252 -1.36 -7.66 -16.31
CA PRO A 252 -0.86 -6.67 -15.37
C PRO A 252 -0.42 -7.33 -14.06
N PHE A 253 0.85 -7.14 -13.72
CA PHE A 253 1.51 -7.80 -12.60
C PHE A 253 2.53 -6.85 -11.98
N ALA A 254 2.62 -6.89 -10.65
CA ALA A 254 3.70 -6.30 -9.90
C ALA A 254 4.33 -7.40 -9.03
N PRO A 255 5.66 -7.53 -9.02
CA PRO A 255 6.33 -8.49 -8.16
C PRO A 255 6.07 -8.18 -6.68
N ALA A 256 6.18 -9.20 -5.83
CA ALA A 256 6.10 -9.00 -4.39
C ALA A 256 7.20 -7.99 -3.96
N PRO A 257 6.91 -7.04 -3.07
CA PRO A 257 7.83 -5.98 -2.70
C PRO A 257 8.86 -6.47 -1.67
N PHE A 258 8.65 -7.66 -1.11
CA PHE A 258 9.52 -8.21 -0.09
C PHE A 258 10.64 -9.00 -0.74
N GLY A 259 11.86 -8.70 -0.30
CA GLY A 259 13.08 -9.20 -0.91
C GLY A 259 13.95 -8.00 -1.27
N ASN A 260 15.25 -8.16 -1.07
CA ASN A 260 16.18 -7.11 -1.40
C ASN A 260 16.27 -7.01 -2.93
N GLY A 261 15.59 -6.01 -3.51
CA GLY A 261 15.53 -5.78 -4.95
C GLY A 261 14.14 -5.42 -5.44
N ALA A 262 13.79 -4.13 -5.45
CA ALA A 262 12.65 -3.68 -6.22
C ALA A 262 13.01 -3.73 -7.71
N ILE A 263 12.40 -4.65 -8.47
CA ILE A 263 12.55 -4.75 -9.93
C ILE A 263 11.34 -4.08 -10.58
N GLY A 264 11.52 -2.87 -11.08
CA GLY A 264 10.54 -2.22 -11.94
C GLY A 264 10.91 -0.78 -12.29
N ALA A 265 10.79 -0.38 -13.55
CA ALA A 265 10.75 1.04 -13.89
C ALA A 265 9.44 1.62 -13.33
N GLY A 266 9.54 2.64 -12.48
CA GLY A 266 8.36 3.28 -11.90
C GLY A 266 7.53 3.88 -13.02
N LYS A 267 6.24 3.51 -13.09
CA LYS A 267 5.29 4.23 -13.95
C LYS A 267 5.21 5.67 -13.44
N ALA A 268 5.03 6.63 -14.34
CA ALA A 268 4.78 8.00 -13.92
C ALA A 268 3.45 8.05 -13.15
N ALA A 269 3.43 8.82 -12.06
CA ALA A 269 2.18 9.11 -11.37
C ALA A 269 1.18 9.75 -12.34
N PRO A 270 -0.11 9.39 -12.26
CA PRO A 270 -1.11 10.06 -13.07
C PRO A 270 -1.11 11.56 -12.73
N PRO A 271 -1.37 12.44 -13.72
CA PRO A 271 -1.41 13.87 -13.49
C PRO A 271 -2.49 14.20 -12.47
N ALA A 272 -2.14 15.04 -11.48
CA ALA A 272 -3.10 15.49 -10.49
C ALA A 272 -4.19 16.34 -11.17
N PRO A 273 -5.48 16.06 -10.94
CA PRO A 273 -6.52 16.99 -11.36
C PRO A 273 -6.34 18.33 -10.64
N ARG A 274 -6.86 19.40 -11.25
CA ARG A 274 -6.84 20.73 -10.65
C ARG A 274 -7.75 20.75 -9.42
N ILE A 275 -7.25 21.27 -8.31
CA ILE A 275 -8.09 21.59 -7.15
C ILE A 275 -9.00 22.77 -7.51
N GLU A 276 -10.30 22.57 -7.35
CA GLU A 276 -11.36 23.51 -7.73
C GLU A 276 -11.82 24.35 -6.53
N ARG A 277 -11.79 23.78 -5.32
CA ARG A 277 -11.99 24.49 -4.04
C ARG A 277 -10.90 24.08 -3.07
N ARG A 278 -10.25 25.05 -2.42
CA ARG A 278 -9.28 24.76 -1.35
C ARG A 278 -10.00 24.66 -0.02
N VAL A 279 -9.68 23.61 0.73
CA VAL A 279 -10.11 23.42 2.12
C VAL A 279 -8.91 23.70 3.02
N SER A 280 -9.11 24.50 4.06
CA SER A 280 -8.08 24.80 5.07
C SER A 280 -8.66 24.57 6.46
N GLY A 281 -8.09 23.65 7.23
CA GLY A 281 -8.50 23.37 8.62
C GLY A 281 -9.74 22.47 8.74
N GLY A 282 -9.77 21.37 7.98
CA GLY A 282 -10.84 20.38 8.05
C GLY A 282 -11.02 19.79 9.46
N ARG A 283 -12.23 19.32 9.78
CA ARG A 283 -12.58 18.69 11.06
C ARG A 283 -13.46 17.46 10.84
N ILE A 284 -13.60 16.64 11.87
CA ILE A 284 -14.57 15.55 11.93
C ILE A 284 -15.55 15.88 13.07
N GLY A 285 -16.70 16.44 12.73
CA GLY A 285 -17.63 17.04 13.69
C GLY A 285 -18.20 16.03 14.68
N TRP A 286 -18.54 14.82 14.23
CA TRP A 286 -19.03 13.77 15.11
C TRP A 286 -17.95 13.31 16.11
N LEU A 287 -16.68 13.37 15.72
CA LEU A 287 -15.55 13.00 16.57
C LEU A 287 -15.31 14.09 17.63
N ASP A 288 -15.38 15.36 17.23
CA ASP A 288 -15.32 16.52 18.14
C ASP A 288 -16.45 16.49 19.17
N ALA A 289 -17.67 16.19 18.72
CA ALA A 289 -18.85 16.05 19.56
C ALA A 289 -18.91 14.72 20.34
N ARG A 290 -17.96 13.81 20.09
CA ARG A 290 -17.90 12.47 20.71
C ARG A 290 -19.16 11.63 20.48
N GLU A 291 -19.78 11.78 19.31
CA GLU A 291 -20.95 11.01 18.90
C GLU A 291 -20.60 9.54 18.67
N ALA A 292 -21.52 8.65 19.03
CA ALA A 292 -21.31 7.21 18.91
C ALA A 292 -21.49 6.68 17.47
N ARG A 293 -20.56 7.01 16.58
CA ARG A 293 -20.46 6.40 15.24
C ARG A 293 -19.67 5.08 15.28
N GLY A 294 -20.13 4.06 14.56
CA GLY A 294 -19.54 2.73 14.61
C GLY A 294 -19.61 2.04 15.98
N GLU A 295 -18.65 1.15 16.26
CA GLU A 295 -18.62 0.33 17.48
C GLU A 295 -17.69 0.92 18.56
N SER A 296 -17.90 0.53 19.82
CA SER A 296 -16.99 0.85 20.94
C SER A 296 -15.61 0.20 20.74
N LEU A 297 -14.56 0.75 21.35
CA LEU A 297 -13.23 0.15 21.38
C LEU A 297 -13.19 -1.20 22.10
N ASP A 298 -14.18 -1.50 22.95
CA ASP A 298 -14.29 -2.77 23.69
C ASP A 298 -14.45 -3.99 22.77
N VAL A 299 -14.86 -3.78 21.52
CA VAL A 299 -14.96 -4.87 20.55
C VAL A 299 -13.60 -5.30 20.03
N LEU A 300 -12.54 -4.51 20.22
CA LEU A 300 -11.21 -4.81 19.69
C LEU A 300 -10.65 -6.13 20.23
N PRO A 301 -10.02 -6.95 19.37
CA PRO A 301 -9.35 -8.15 19.84
C PRO A 301 -8.18 -7.78 20.77
N PRO A 302 -7.81 -8.64 21.75
CA PRO A 302 -6.81 -8.30 22.76
C PRO A 302 -5.48 -7.79 22.21
N ARG A 303 -5.03 -8.30 21.05
CA ARG A 303 -3.80 -7.84 20.39
C ARG A 303 -3.92 -6.40 19.89
N ALA A 304 -4.99 -6.08 19.17
CA ALA A 304 -5.25 -4.72 18.70
C ALA A 304 -5.52 -3.76 19.87
N HIS A 305 -6.26 -4.22 20.89
CA HIS A 305 -6.48 -3.45 22.11
C HIS A 305 -5.15 -3.12 22.79
N ALA A 306 -4.26 -4.10 22.95
CA ALA A 306 -2.96 -3.88 23.57
C ALA A 306 -2.02 -3.00 22.74
N SER A 307 -2.14 -2.97 21.40
CA SER A 307 -1.33 -2.09 20.56
C SER A 307 -1.87 -0.67 20.50
N ILE A 308 -3.19 -0.49 20.47
CA ILE A 308 -3.85 0.82 20.31
C ILE A 308 -4.01 1.53 21.66
N LEU A 309 -4.42 0.80 22.70
CA LEU A 309 -4.76 1.35 24.01
C LEU A 309 -3.66 1.11 25.03
N ARG A 310 -2.42 0.86 24.58
CA ARG A 310 -1.32 0.50 25.47
C ARG A 310 -1.11 1.63 26.48
N PRO A 311 -1.34 1.38 27.78
CA PRO A 311 -1.18 2.43 28.76
C PRO A 311 0.31 2.79 28.86
N ARG A 312 0.63 4.08 28.81
CA ARG A 312 1.94 4.56 29.26
C ARG A 312 1.84 4.67 30.77
N ASN A 313 2.64 3.89 31.49
CA ASN A 313 2.68 3.87 32.96
C ASN A 313 1.34 3.48 33.64
N GLY A 314 0.52 2.65 32.99
CA GLY A 314 -0.74 2.16 33.57
C GLY A 314 -1.98 3.02 33.27
N GLU A 315 -1.82 4.19 32.63
CA GLU A 315 -2.94 5.05 32.23
C GLU A 315 -3.04 5.17 30.71
N THR A 316 -4.27 5.19 30.19
CA THR A 316 -4.56 5.41 28.77
C THR A 316 -4.72 6.91 28.49
N ASN A 317 -4.12 7.38 27.40
CA ASN A 317 -4.29 8.75 26.93
C ASN A 317 -5.49 8.90 25.98
N VAL A 318 -6.21 7.81 25.69
CA VAL A 318 -7.38 7.84 24.81
C VAL A 318 -8.56 8.47 25.54
N LEU A 319 -9.04 9.59 25.04
CA LEU A 319 -10.21 10.32 25.54
C LEU A 319 -11.50 9.80 24.95
N PHE A 320 -11.44 9.36 23.68
CA PHE A 320 -12.58 8.89 22.91
C PHE A 320 -12.09 8.08 21.73
N GLY A 321 -12.84 7.06 21.30
CA GLY A 321 -12.53 6.39 20.04
C GLY A 321 -13.59 5.41 19.61
N ARG A 322 -13.51 5.02 18.34
CA ARG A 322 -14.49 4.19 17.65
C ARG A 322 -13.82 3.23 16.68
N VAL A 323 -14.49 2.10 16.48
CA VAL A 323 -14.16 1.13 15.44
C VAL A 323 -15.16 1.30 14.30
N LEU A 324 -14.65 1.60 13.12
CA LEU A 324 -15.42 1.92 11.92
C LEU A 324 -15.25 0.81 10.87
N THR A 325 -16.28 0.64 10.05
CA THR A 325 -16.32 -0.32 8.94
C THR A 325 -16.61 0.43 7.63
N PRO A 326 -15.60 1.04 6.98
CA PRO A 326 -15.84 1.82 5.77
C PRO A 326 -16.38 1.00 4.60
N ASP A 327 -16.02 -0.28 4.53
CA ASP A 327 -16.49 -1.25 3.56
C ASP A 327 -16.93 -2.52 4.29
N SER A 328 -18.22 -2.87 4.20
CA SER A 328 -18.79 -4.05 4.84
C SER A 328 -18.36 -5.36 4.19
N ASP A 329 -17.92 -5.32 2.93
CA ASP A 329 -17.51 -6.50 2.17
C ASP A 329 -16.02 -6.83 2.40
N GLN A 330 -15.26 -5.90 3.01
CA GLN A 330 -13.86 -6.09 3.36
C GLN A 330 -13.68 -6.46 4.85
N PRO A 331 -12.85 -7.47 5.16
CA PRO A 331 -12.54 -7.85 6.53
C PRO A 331 -11.46 -6.93 7.12
N ILE A 332 -11.68 -5.61 7.05
CA ILE A 332 -10.81 -4.54 7.57
C ILE A 332 -11.66 -3.64 8.47
N ARG A 333 -11.05 -3.09 9.52
CA ARG A 333 -11.65 -2.05 10.37
C ARG A 333 -10.67 -0.91 10.55
N ILE A 334 -11.21 0.29 10.68
CA ILE A 334 -10.43 1.49 10.99
C ILE A 334 -10.77 1.91 12.41
N VAL A 335 -9.75 2.10 13.23
CA VAL A 335 -9.89 2.57 14.61
C VAL A 335 -9.45 4.02 14.67
N LEU A 336 -10.34 4.88 15.12
CA LEU A 336 -10.06 6.31 15.35
C LEU A 336 -10.07 6.59 16.84
N THR A 337 -9.03 7.26 17.33
CA THR A 337 -8.95 7.67 18.73
C THR A 337 -8.50 9.12 18.86
N LEU A 338 -9.20 9.88 19.69
CA LEU A 338 -8.74 11.16 20.20
C LEU A 338 -7.88 10.92 21.42
N ASN A 339 -6.64 11.42 21.37
CA ASN A 339 -5.63 11.20 22.38
C ASN A 339 -5.20 12.53 23.00
N ALA A 340 -4.94 12.51 24.31
CA ALA A 340 -4.28 13.60 25.02
C ALA A 340 -2.76 13.38 25.08
N ASN A 341 -1.98 14.45 25.26
CA ASN A 341 -0.54 14.32 25.52
C ASN A 341 -0.30 13.64 26.88
N ARG A 342 -1.15 13.97 27.87
CA ARG A 342 -1.16 13.36 29.20
C ARG A 342 -2.59 13.01 29.63
N PRO A 343 -2.75 12.03 30.53
CA PRO A 343 -4.04 11.73 31.14
C PRO A 343 -4.68 13.01 31.74
N GLY A 344 -5.95 13.25 31.41
CA GLY A 344 -6.71 14.42 31.89
C GLY A 344 -6.55 15.72 31.09
N GLU A 345 -5.63 15.79 30.13
CA GLU A 345 -5.51 16.94 29.23
C GLU A 345 -6.53 16.88 28.07
N PRO A 346 -6.79 18.02 27.38
CA PRO A 346 -7.60 18.03 26.16
C PRO A 346 -7.04 17.14 25.05
N ALA A 347 -7.87 16.85 24.04
CA ALA A 347 -7.43 16.14 22.85
C ALA A 347 -6.31 16.93 22.16
N ALA A 348 -5.19 16.27 21.93
CA ALA A 348 -3.99 16.82 21.29
C ALA A 348 -3.67 16.11 19.97
N GLY A 349 -4.23 14.92 19.74
CA GLY A 349 -3.97 14.16 18.52
C GLY A 349 -5.07 13.19 18.13
N LEU A 350 -5.09 12.88 16.85
CA LEU A 350 -5.88 11.82 16.24
C LEU A 350 -4.94 10.65 15.93
N CYS A 351 -5.23 9.48 16.49
CA CYS A 351 -4.58 8.25 16.06
C CYS A 351 -5.54 7.43 15.20
N ILE A 352 -5.00 6.97 14.08
CA ILE A 352 -5.67 6.13 13.10
C ILE A 352 -4.95 4.78 13.14
N ALA A 353 -5.69 3.69 13.23
CA ALA A 353 -5.12 2.36 13.10
C ALA A 353 -6.01 1.47 12.22
N THR A 354 -5.38 0.81 11.26
CA THR A 354 -6.01 -0.21 10.43
C THR A 354 -5.82 -1.58 11.07
N VAL A 355 -6.93 -2.29 11.27
CA VAL A 355 -6.94 -3.64 11.86
C VAL A 355 -7.33 -4.65 10.79
N GLY A 356 -6.40 -5.54 10.47
CA GLY A 356 -6.58 -6.63 9.51
C GLY A 356 -6.87 -7.98 10.18
N ARG A 357 -7.19 -9.01 9.38
CA ARG A 357 -7.65 -10.33 9.86
C ARG A 357 -6.73 -11.06 10.85
N SER A 358 -5.43 -10.77 10.82
CA SER A 358 -4.46 -11.32 11.79
C SER A 358 -4.69 -10.79 13.22
N GLY A 359 -5.57 -9.80 13.39
CA GLY A 359 -5.83 -9.10 14.64
C GLY A 359 -4.72 -8.13 15.03
N GLY A 360 -3.70 -7.96 14.18
CA GLY A 360 -2.72 -6.90 14.30
C GLY A 360 -3.32 -5.57 13.87
N ALA A 361 -2.95 -4.51 14.57
CA ALA A 361 -3.24 -3.14 14.18
C ALA A 361 -1.94 -2.45 13.78
N GLY A 362 -1.95 -1.74 12.66
CA GLY A 362 -0.89 -0.82 12.25
C GLY A 362 -1.48 0.58 12.15
N GLY A 363 -0.73 1.60 12.56
CA GLY A 363 -1.23 2.96 12.49
C GLY A 363 -0.29 3.98 13.14
N GLY A 364 -0.75 5.22 13.18
CA GLY A 364 0.01 6.35 13.68
C GLY A 364 -0.88 7.43 14.30
N CYS A 365 -0.23 8.36 14.99
CA CYS A 365 -0.87 9.51 15.61
C CYS A 365 -0.35 10.78 14.96
N MET A 366 -1.24 11.75 14.75
CA MET A 366 -0.91 13.09 14.27
C MET A 366 -1.61 14.13 15.15
N PRO A 367 -1.06 15.35 15.27
CA PRO A 367 -1.78 16.44 15.93
C PRO A 367 -3.13 16.67 15.26
N TYR A 368 -4.15 16.98 16.06
CA TYR A 368 -5.52 17.19 15.59
C TYR A 368 -6.08 18.50 16.13
N PRO A 369 -6.62 19.37 15.25
CA PRO A 369 -7.03 19.11 13.85
C PRO A 369 -5.94 19.30 12.79
N GLU A 370 -4.67 19.51 13.15
CA GLU A 370 -3.59 19.89 12.23
C GLU A 370 -3.31 18.83 11.15
N VAL A 371 -3.72 17.57 11.38
CA VAL A 371 -3.74 16.50 10.38
C VAL A 371 -4.39 16.91 9.05
N PHE A 372 -5.30 17.89 9.06
CA PHE A 372 -5.98 18.42 7.87
C PHE A 372 -5.43 19.76 7.35
N GLU A 373 -4.26 20.21 7.81
CA GLU A 373 -3.62 21.43 7.30
C GLU A 373 -3.12 21.29 5.86
N GLN A 374 -2.67 20.09 5.49
CA GLN A 374 -2.13 19.81 4.16
C GLN A 374 -3.19 19.42 3.14
N GLY A 375 -4.42 19.15 3.58
CA GLY A 375 -5.53 18.76 2.74
C GLY A 375 -6.68 18.13 3.53
N PRO A 376 -7.82 17.85 2.87
CA PRO A 376 -9.02 17.34 3.55
C PRO A 376 -8.97 15.85 3.88
N ILE A 377 -7.86 15.16 3.59
CA ILE A 377 -7.70 13.73 3.85
C ILE A 377 -6.34 13.44 4.49
N SER A 378 -6.31 12.44 5.34
CA SER A 378 -5.10 11.84 5.90
C SER A 378 -5.17 10.34 5.76
N SER A 379 -4.02 9.73 5.56
CA SER A 379 -3.98 8.54 4.74
C SER A 379 -2.73 7.72 5.03
N GLU A 380 -2.90 6.42 5.18
CA GLU A 380 -1.84 5.45 5.44
C GLU A 380 -1.89 4.31 4.42
N LEU A 381 -0.75 3.66 4.24
CA LEU A 381 -0.58 2.55 3.32
C LEU A 381 -0.25 1.29 4.12
N MET A 382 -1.04 0.25 3.93
CA MET A 382 -0.82 -1.06 4.52
C MET A 382 -0.64 -2.11 3.41
N GLY A 383 0.59 -2.57 3.24
CA GLY A 383 0.91 -3.66 2.33
C GLY A 383 0.98 -5.00 3.04
N ASN A 384 0.13 -5.95 2.67
CA ASN A 384 0.46 -7.36 2.82
C ASN A 384 1.29 -7.76 1.60
N GLY A 385 2.61 -7.78 1.71
CA GLY A 385 3.46 -7.89 0.51
C GLY A 385 3.54 -9.25 -0.17
N SER A 386 2.65 -10.20 0.14
CA SER A 386 2.35 -11.30 -0.79
C SER A 386 0.98 -11.16 -1.46
N SER A 387 0.29 -10.03 -1.29
CA SER A 387 -0.92 -9.70 -2.02
C SER A 387 -0.58 -9.01 -3.33
N GLY A 388 -1.39 -9.24 -4.37
CA GLY A 388 -1.39 -8.45 -5.60
C GLY A 388 -1.94 -7.02 -5.42
N PHE A 389 -2.46 -6.72 -4.23
CA PHE A 389 -3.09 -5.47 -3.86
C PHE A 389 -2.37 -4.82 -2.67
N VAL A 390 -2.53 -3.52 -2.53
CA VAL A 390 -2.12 -2.77 -1.35
C VAL A 390 -3.33 -2.00 -0.84
N THR A 391 -3.55 -2.07 0.47
CA THR A 391 -4.66 -1.37 1.10
C THR A 391 -4.21 0.04 1.43
N VAL A 392 -4.94 1.04 0.95
CA VAL A 392 -4.85 2.43 1.42
C VAL A 392 -6.06 2.69 2.30
N SER A 393 -5.83 3.24 3.48
CA SER A 393 -6.88 3.59 4.43
C SER A 393 -6.60 4.95 5.04
N GLY A 394 -7.59 5.52 5.72
CA GLY A 394 -7.40 6.81 6.35
C GLY A 394 -8.69 7.45 6.81
N VAL A 395 -8.63 8.76 6.96
CA VAL A 395 -9.75 9.62 7.33
C VAL A 395 -9.87 10.84 6.43
N ALA A 396 -11.09 11.35 6.34
CA ALA A 396 -11.44 12.54 5.60
C ALA A 396 -12.14 13.56 6.52
N SER A 397 -11.96 14.85 6.28
CA SER A 397 -12.76 15.87 6.96
C SER A 397 -14.22 15.83 6.48
N ASP A 398 -15.12 16.48 7.22
CA ASP A 398 -16.54 16.62 6.86
C ASP A 398 -16.77 17.34 5.52
N ASP A 399 -15.74 17.99 4.97
CA ASP A 399 -15.78 18.59 3.64
C ASP A 399 -15.87 17.56 2.50
N VAL A 400 -15.48 16.31 2.76
CA VAL A 400 -15.40 15.25 1.76
C VAL A 400 -16.70 14.45 1.72
N ASP A 401 -17.38 14.52 0.58
CA ASP A 401 -18.60 13.75 0.30
C ASP A 401 -18.28 12.42 -0.40
N ARG A 402 -17.31 12.43 -1.33
CA ARG A 402 -16.90 11.26 -2.10
C ARG A 402 -15.40 11.23 -2.34
N MET A 403 -14.86 10.03 -2.52
CA MET A 403 -13.46 9.83 -2.91
C MET A 403 -13.31 8.85 -4.08
N GLU A 404 -12.27 9.07 -4.88
CA GLU A 404 -11.84 8.16 -5.94
C GLU A 404 -10.32 8.01 -5.94
N ALA A 405 -9.81 6.85 -6.33
CA ALA A 405 -8.42 6.66 -6.69
C ALA A 405 -8.24 6.77 -8.21
N LEU A 406 -7.26 7.55 -8.65
CA LEU A 406 -6.78 7.62 -10.03
C LEU A 406 -5.50 6.80 -10.15
N LEU A 407 -5.54 5.75 -10.96
CA LEU A 407 -4.46 4.78 -11.13
C LEU A 407 -3.47 5.21 -12.24
N ALA A 408 -2.28 4.60 -12.29
CA ALA A 408 -1.23 4.93 -13.26
C ALA A 408 -1.63 4.70 -14.73
N ASP A 409 -2.58 3.81 -14.99
CA ASP A 409 -3.14 3.54 -16.32
C ASP A 409 -4.32 4.48 -16.67
N GLY A 410 -4.63 5.45 -15.80
CA GLY A 410 -5.71 6.40 -15.98
C GLY A 410 -7.09 5.89 -15.53
N GLN A 411 -7.18 4.64 -15.05
CA GLN A 411 -8.42 4.12 -14.50
C GLN A 411 -8.79 4.81 -13.18
N ARG A 412 -10.10 4.81 -12.89
CA ARG A 412 -10.65 5.36 -11.66
C ARG A 412 -11.30 4.27 -10.82
N ALA A 413 -11.06 4.33 -9.52
CA ALA A 413 -11.66 3.43 -8.55
C ALA A 413 -12.40 4.20 -7.46
N GLU A 414 -13.65 3.83 -7.21
CA GLU A 414 -14.40 4.34 -6.08
C GLU A 414 -13.74 3.89 -4.77
N VAL A 415 -13.63 4.82 -3.83
CA VAL A 415 -13.08 4.58 -2.49
C VAL A 415 -14.26 4.48 -1.53
N ALA A 416 -14.31 3.39 -0.76
CA ALA A 416 -15.34 3.21 0.25
C ALA A 416 -15.09 4.19 1.41
N LEU A 417 -15.97 5.18 1.55
CA LEU A 417 -15.91 6.24 2.56
C LEU A 417 -17.20 6.20 3.39
N GLN A 418 -17.06 6.01 4.71
CA GLN A 418 -18.17 6.02 5.65
C GLN A 418 -17.71 6.53 7.01
N ASP A 419 -18.52 7.39 7.64
CA ASP A 419 -18.23 8.00 8.94
C ASP A 419 -16.82 8.62 8.99
N ASN A 420 -16.45 9.35 7.93
CA ASN A 420 -15.15 9.99 7.73
C ASN A 420 -13.96 9.04 7.65
N ALA A 421 -14.13 7.72 7.73
CA ALA A 421 -13.07 6.74 7.51
C ALA A 421 -13.21 6.12 6.12
N TYR A 422 -12.09 5.78 5.50
CA TYR A 422 -12.11 5.15 4.20
C TYR A 422 -11.10 4.02 4.05
N VAL A 423 -11.37 3.15 3.09
CA VAL A 423 -10.48 2.07 2.68
C VAL A 423 -10.59 1.80 1.18
N ILE A 424 -9.48 1.45 0.54
CA ILE A 424 -9.44 0.97 -0.83
C ILE A 424 -8.27 0.01 -1.03
N ASP A 425 -8.52 -1.11 -1.71
CA ASP A 425 -7.46 -1.98 -2.21
C ASP A 425 -7.06 -1.56 -3.63
N LEU A 426 -5.81 -1.13 -3.78
CA LEU A 426 -5.23 -0.72 -5.05
C LEU A 426 -4.41 -1.85 -5.66
N PRO A 427 -4.61 -2.19 -6.95
CA PRO A 427 -3.77 -3.17 -7.64
C PRO A 427 -2.34 -2.65 -7.73
N ARG A 428 -1.37 -3.40 -7.21
CA ARG A 428 0.04 -3.00 -7.23
C ARG A 428 0.57 -2.79 -8.65
N ALA A 429 0.04 -3.54 -9.61
CA ALA A 429 0.36 -3.41 -11.03
C ALA A 429 0.01 -2.03 -11.62
N ASN A 430 -0.86 -1.25 -10.99
CA ASN A 430 -1.33 0.04 -11.48
C ASN A 430 -0.93 1.21 -10.57
N LEU A 431 0.04 1.01 -9.68
CA LEU A 431 0.68 2.09 -8.96
C LEU A 431 1.75 2.77 -9.84
N PRO A 432 2.11 4.04 -9.58
CA PRO A 432 1.52 4.97 -8.60
C PRO A 432 0.03 5.30 -8.78
N ALA A 433 -0.66 5.59 -7.69
CA ALA A 433 -2.05 6.06 -7.69
C ALA A 433 -2.21 7.35 -6.89
N ARG A 434 -3.29 8.12 -7.13
CA ARG A 434 -3.64 9.30 -6.32
C ARG A 434 -5.05 9.15 -5.77
N LEU A 435 -5.29 9.55 -4.54
CA LEU A 435 -6.64 9.74 -4.02
C LEU A 435 -7.12 11.14 -4.37
N ILE A 436 -8.36 11.26 -4.80
CA ILE A 436 -9.06 12.49 -5.15
C ILE A 436 -10.27 12.57 -4.23
N SER A 437 -10.42 13.66 -3.50
CA SER A 437 -11.60 13.93 -2.69
C SER A 437 -12.46 15.01 -3.32
N TYR A 438 -13.76 14.80 -3.25
CA TYR A 438 -14.80 15.67 -3.79
C TYR A 438 -15.70 16.17 -2.67
N ASP A 439 -16.18 17.40 -2.79
CA ASP A 439 -17.26 17.91 -1.95
C ASP A 439 -18.64 17.51 -2.49
N ALA A 440 -19.70 17.91 -1.78
CA ALA A 440 -21.08 17.59 -2.12
C ALA A 440 -21.54 18.17 -3.49
N GLU A 441 -20.88 19.22 -3.99
CA GLU A 441 -21.12 19.75 -5.33
C GLU A 441 -20.31 19.02 -6.42
N GLY A 442 -19.53 18.01 -6.05
CA GLY A 442 -18.67 17.24 -6.95
C GLY A 442 -17.38 17.95 -7.35
N ARG A 443 -16.98 19.00 -6.63
CA ARG A 443 -15.74 19.75 -6.92
C ARG A 443 -14.54 19.05 -6.31
N VAL A 444 -13.41 19.05 -7.01
CA VAL A 444 -12.15 18.51 -6.46
C VAL A 444 -11.63 19.42 -5.34
N ILE A 445 -11.57 18.89 -4.12
CA ILE A 445 -11.12 19.63 -2.92
C ILE A 445 -9.79 19.17 -2.35
N GLY A 446 -9.34 17.98 -2.73
CA GLY A 446 -8.06 17.43 -2.31
C GLY A 446 -7.54 16.41 -3.31
N VAL A 447 -6.21 16.36 -3.42
CA VAL A 447 -5.50 15.34 -4.20
C VAL A 447 -4.30 14.90 -3.39
N SER A 448 -4.20 13.61 -3.09
CA SER A 448 -3.07 13.07 -2.32
C SER A 448 -1.76 13.17 -3.13
N PRO A 449 -0.60 13.16 -2.45
CA PRO A 449 0.64 12.70 -3.06
C PRO A 449 0.44 11.32 -3.73
N PRO A 450 1.25 10.98 -4.74
CA PRO A 450 1.13 9.69 -5.40
C PRO A 450 1.55 8.56 -4.45
N TRP A 451 0.62 7.65 -4.22
CA TRP A 451 0.83 6.40 -3.52
C TRP A 451 1.63 5.45 -4.37
N ASN A 452 2.69 4.91 -3.79
CA ASN A 452 3.47 3.81 -4.33
C ASN A 452 3.60 2.76 -3.23
N ASP A 453 3.53 1.48 -3.59
CA ASP A 453 3.74 0.39 -2.65
C ASP A 453 5.16 0.45 -2.09
N PHE A 454 6.13 0.56 -2.99
CA PHE A 454 7.50 1.02 -2.74
C PHE A 454 7.94 1.73 -4.01
N ALA A 455 8.55 2.92 -3.90
CA ALA A 455 9.25 3.46 -5.06
C ALA A 455 10.30 2.43 -5.50
N PRO A 456 10.58 2.27 -6.81
CA PRO A 456 11.67 1.42 -7.26
C PRO A 456 12.99 2.08 -6.87
N THR A 457 13.34 1.91 -5.60
CA THR A 457 14.62 2.32 -5.06
C THR A 457 15.57 1.15 -5.27
N ALA A 458 16.83 1.50 -5.45
CA ALA A 458 17.91 0.57 -5.26
C ALA A 458 17.72 -0.16 -3.92
N ALA A 459 18.02 -1.45 -3.88
CA ALA A 459 17.89 -2.29 -2.70
C ALA A 459 19.11 -3.24 -2.62
N PRO A 460 19.33 -3.96 -1.51
CA PRO A 460 20.48 -4.87 -1.43
C PRO A 460 20.42 -5.95 -2.52
N ALA A 461 21.51 -6.16 -3.24
CA ALA A 461 21.64 -7.30 -4.14
C ALA A 461 22.22 -8.50 -3.38
N ARG A 462 22.17 -9.68 -4.01
CA ARG A 462 22.78 -10.90 -3.47
C ARG A 462 24.28 -10.67 -3.25
N GLY A 463 24.72 -10.82 -2.01
CA GLY A 463 26.10 -10.61 -1.58
C GLY A 463 26.18 -10.17 -0.13
N ARG A 464 27.25 -10.58 0.56
CA ARG A 464 27.52 -10.16 1.93
C ARG A 464 28.13 -8.77 1.95
N ALA A 465 27.60 -7.89 2.79
CA ALA A 465 28.21 -6.58 3.03
C ALA A 465 29.55 -6.73 3.77
N THR A 466 30.49 -5.87 3.41
CA THR A 466 31.80 -5.75 4.05
C THR A 466 31.77 -4.56 5.00
N THR A 467 32.06 -4.79 6.28
CA THR A 467 32.22 -3.68 7.25
C THR A 467 33.40 -2.80 6.86
N LEU A 468 33.15 -1.50 6.68
CA LEU A 468 34.17 -0.49 6.39
C LEU A 468 34.64 0.23 7.65
N ILE A 469 33.71 0.62 8.51
CA ILE A 469 33.99 1.46 9.69
C ILE A 469 33.36 0.79 10.91
N ARG A 470 34.08 0.76 12.02
CA ARG A 470 33.55 0.44 13.35
C ARG A 470 33.93 1.56 14.30
N VAL A 471 32.97 1.98 15.11
CA VAL A 471 33.17 3.00 16.13
C VAL A 471 32.61 2.53 17.46
N SER A 472 33.24 2.98 18.53
CA SER A 472 32.74 2.80 19.90
C SER A 472 32.59 4.17 20.53
N GLY A 473 31.43 4.41 21.12
CA GLY A 473 31.09 5.61 21.85
C GLY A 473 31.14 5.39 23.37
N PRO A 474 30.68 6.37 24.15
CA PRO A 474 30.55 6.24 25.59
C PRO A 474 29.52 5.15 25.97
N GLU A 475 29.61 4.67 27.21
CA GLU A 475 28.62 3.76 27.83
C GLU A 475 28.38 2.44 27.07
N GLY A 476 29.32 2.01 26.23
CA GLY A 476 29.21 0.78 25.46
C GLY A 476 28.42 0.94 24.15
N VAL A 477 28.09 2.17 23.76
CA VAL A 477 27.51 2.48 22.45
C VAL A 477 28.47 1.99 21.36
N THR A 478 27.99 1.24 20.38
CA THR A 478 28.78 0.79 19.23
C THR A 478 28.06 1.05 17.93
N GLY A 479 28.82 1.37 16.89
CA GLY A 479 28.31 1.60 15.54
C GLY A 479 29.17 0.87 14.52
N SER A 480 28.57 0.37 13.45
CA SER A 480 29.32 -0.14 12.30
C SER A 480 28.66 0.26 10.99
N LEU A 481 29.47 0.70 10.05
CA LEU A 481 29.08 0.97 8.67
C LEU A 481 29.63 -0.14 7.78
N ALA A 482 28.76 -0.80 7.04
CA ALA A 482 29.11 -1.81 6.05
C ALA A 482 28.59 -1.40 4.66
N VAL A 483 29.24 -1.91 3.61
CA VAL A 483 28.78 -1.73 2.22
C VAL A 483 28.60 -3.06 1.53
N GLY A 484 27.53 -3.20 0.75
CA GLY A 484 27.21 -4.39 -0.02
C GLY A 484 26.72 -4.03 -1.43
N PRO A 485 26.58 -5.00 -2.33
CA PRO A 485 26.10 -4.74 -3.68
C PRO A 485 24.64 -4.27 -3.65
N SER A 486 24.26 -3.40 -4.61
CA SER A 486 22.88 -2.95 -4.81
C SER A 486 22.30 -3.46 -6.13
N THR A 487 20.97 -3.59 -6.20
CA THR A 487 20.23 -4.02 -7.39
C THR A 487 20.29 -3.07 -8.57
N ASP A 488 20.68 -1.81 -8.36
CA ASP A 488 20.93 -0.85 -9.44
C ASP A 488 22.38 -0.91 -9.99
N GLY A 489 23.20 -1.82 -9.46
CA GLY A 489 24.63 -1.97 -9.75
C GLY A 489 25.56 -1.06 -8.92
N GLY A 490 25.03 -0.28 -7.97
CA GLY A 490 25.77 0.53 -7.01
C GLY A 490 26.08 -0.21 -5.70
N GLU A 491 26.26 0.56 -4.62
CA GLU A 491 26.50 0.04 -3.27
C GLU A 491 25.35 0.42 -2.33
N CYS A 492 24.93 -0.55 -1.52
CA CYS A 492 24.11 -0.32 -0.34
C CYS A 492 24.99 -0.08 0.86
N VAL A 493 24.64 0.91 1.67
CA VAL A 493 25.24 1.22 2.96
C VAL A 493 24.31 0.69 4.05
N PHE A 494 24.91 0.01 5.02
CA PHE A 494 24.24 -0.53 6.20
C PHE A 494 24.89 0.11 7.41
N VAL A 495 24.11 0.79 8.24
CA VAL A 495 24.60 1.35 9.51
C VAL A 495 23.92 0.66 10.67
N THR A 496 24.66 -0.21 11.35
CA THR A 496 24.21 -0.87 12.57
C THR A 496 24.60 -0.03 13.76
N MET A 497 23.63 0.31 14.61
CA MET A 497 23.83 1.08 15.83
C MET A 497 23.32 0.27 17.03
N HIS A 498 24.12 0.23 18.09
CA HIS A 498 23.75 -0.33 19.38
C HIS A 498 24.02 0.72 20.43
N VAL A 499 22.97 1.40 20.90
CA VAL A 499 23.08 2.45 21.93
C VAL A 499 22.98 1.81 23.30
N ASP A 500 21.98 0.96 23.51
CA ASP A 500 21.83 0.15 24.71
C ASP A 500 21.02 -1.13 24.41
N LYS A 501 20.67 -1.89 25.45
CA LYS A 501 19.91 -3.15 25.34
C LYS A 501 18.53 -2.99 24.69
N GLN A 502 17.94 -1.80 24.75
CA GLN A 502 16.61 -1.46 24.25
C GLN A 502 16.68 -0.70 22.91
N HIS A 503 17.78 -0.01 22.64
CA HIS A 503 17.97 0.83 21.46
C HIS A 503 19.04 0.26 20.53
N THR A 504 18.61 -0.61 19.63
CA THR A 504 19.42 -1.20 18.56
C THR A 504 18.70 -1.08 17.23
N GLY A 505 19.42 -0.75 16.16
CA GLY A 505 18.83 -0.54 14.84
C GLY A 505 19.82 -0.76 13.70
N VAL A 506 19.29 -1.02 12.51
CA VAL A 506 20.05 -1.06 11.27
C VAL A 506 19.38 -0.12 10.27
N GLY A 507 20.10 0.94 9.88
CA GLY A 507 19.73 1.77 8.75
C GLY A 507 20.27 1.15 7.45
N VAL A 508 19.49 1.23 6.37
CA VAL A 508 19.92 0.79 5.04
C VAL A 508 19.61 1.89 4.03
N ASP A 509 20.61 2.28 3.25
CA ASP A 509 20.43 3.16 2.09
C ASP A 509 21.18 2.58 0.89
N CYS A 510 20.46 2.38 -0.20
CA CYS A 510 20.99 1.81 -1.42
C CYS A 510 21.00 2.79 -2.58
N ASN A 511 20.45 3.98 -2.40
CA ASN A 511 20.35 4.95 -3.49
C ASN A 511 21.74 5.45 -3.85
N ARG A 512 22.02 5.62 -5.14
CA ARG A 512 23.23 6.32 -5.56
C ARG A 512 23.14 7.78 -5.14
N PRO A 513 24.20 8.35 -4.55
CA PRO A 513 24.21 9.76 -4.21
C PRO A 513 24.24 10.56 -5.52
N THR A 514 23.23 11.41 -5.72
CA THR A 514 23.10 12.25 -6.92
C THR A 514 23.82 13.60 -6.78
N TRP A 515 24.28 13.95 -5.56
CA TRP A 515 24.94 15.22 -5.20
C TRP A 515 24.28 16.51 -5.76
N PRO A 516 22.93 16.64 -5.83
CA PRO A 516 22.30 17.85 -6.38
C PRO A 516 22.41 19.04 -5.42
N ASP A 517 22.39 18.78 -4.11
CA ASP A 517 22.29 19.79 -3.06
C ASP A 517 23.62 20.06 -2.34
N GLY A 518 24.72 19.45 -2.79
CA GLY A 518 26.01 19.59 -2.12
C GLY A 518 26.91 18.37 -2.27
N ALA A 519 28.07 18.43 -1.61
CA ALA A 519 29.05 17.35 -1.51
C ALA A 519 28.92 16.53 -0.22
N LEU A 520 27.98 16.88 0.67
CA LEU A 520 27.68 16.20 1.92
C LEU A 520 26.25 15.64 1.93
N GLN A 521 26.13 14.38 2.37
CA GLN A 521 24.86 13.75 2.74
C GLN A 521 25.06 13.09 4.09
N VAL A 522 25.17 13.90 5.13
CA VAL A 522 25.54 13.46 6.49
C VAL A 522 24.42 13.83 7.46
N SER A 523 24.14 12.97 8.41
CA SER A 523 23.08 13.16 9.41
C SER A 523 23.55 12.73 10.79
N THR A 524 22.80 13.11 11.81
CA THR A 524 22.94 12.55 13.16
C THR A 524 21.93 11.44 13.35
N GLY A 525 22.36 10.30 13.90
CA GLY A 525 21.43 9.27 14.37
C GLY A 525 20.49 9.82 15.46
N PHE A 526 19.38 9.13 15.72
CA PHE A 526 18.52 9.41 16.88
C PHE A 526 18.61 8.25 17.88
N PRO A 527 19.08 8.46 19.12
CA PRO A 527 19.62 9.71 19.68
C PRO A 527 20.96 10.10 19.00
N PRO A 528 21.45 11.36 19.14
CA PRO A 528 22.62 11.92 18.40
C PRO A 528 23.99 11.36 18.85
N HIS A 529 24.06 10.05 19.04
CA HIS A 529 25.27 9.31 19.37
C HIS A 529 26.20 9.10 18.18
N PHE A 530 25.72 9.33 16.95
CA PHE A 530 26.50 9.12 15.75
C PHE A 530 26.32 10.28 14.77
N VAL A 531 27.41 10.60 14.07
CA VAL A 531 27.41 11.39 12.83
C VAL A 531 27.77 10.42 11.70
N GLU A 532 26.86 10.23 10.75
CA GLU A 532 26.98 9.22 9.70
C GLU A 532 26.49 9.72 8.35
N GLY A 533 27.07 9.19 7.27
CA GLY A 533 26.59 9.47 5.92
C GLY A 533 27.64 9.29 4.84
N ARG A 534 27.43 10.01 3.73
CA ARG A 534 28.24 9.94 2.52
C ARG A 534 28.81 11.29 2.18
N VAL A 535 29.99 11.29 1.56
CA VAL A 535 30.61 12.49 0.98
C VAL A 535 31.10 12.24 -0.43
N ARG A 536 31.10 13.31 -1.24
CA ARG A 536 31.60 13.27 -2.62
C ARG A 536 33.11 13.00 -2.61
N SER A 537 33.62 12.42 -3.70
CA SER A 537 35.00 11.95 -3.79
C SER A 537 36.08 13.04 -3.64
N ASP A 538 35.74 14.32 -3.81
CA ASP A 538 36.64 15.46 -3.60
C ASP A 538 36.72 15.92 -2.13
N VAL A 539 35.82 15.46 -1.27
CA VAL A 539 35.89 15.68 0.18
C VAL A 539 36.89 14.70 0.79
N LYS A 540 37.97 15.22 1.39
CA LYS A 540 39.05 14.45 2.02
C LYS A 540 38.98 14.47 3.55
N THR A 541 38.35 15.49 4.11
CA THR A 541 38.13 15.64 5.55
C THR A 541 36.72 16.13 5.79
N VAL A 542 36.05 15.58 6.79
CA VAL A 542 34.77 16.09 7.30
C VAL A 542 35.03 16.67 8.68
N ARG A 543 34.82 17.98 8.82
CA ARG A 543 34.88 18.68 10.08
C ARG A 543 33.49 18.71 10.70
N ILE A 544 33.35 18.16 11.90
CA ILE A 544 32.12 18.20 12.69
C ILE A 544 32.25 19.40 13.63
N GLY A 545 31.38 20.39 13.46
CA GLY A 545 31.28 21.57 14.31
C GLY A 545 30.29 21.37 15.45
N PHE A 546 30.63 21.85 16.64
CA PHE A 546 29.83 21.73 17.86
C PHE A 546 29.23 23.08 18.27
N ALA A 547 28.17 23.03 19.09
CA ALA A 547 27.45 24.22 19.56
C ALA A 547 28.32 25.21 20.37
N ASP A 548 29.43 24.76 20.96
CA ASP A 548 30.38 25.61 21.69
C ASP A 548 31.47 26.23 20.78
N GLY A 549 31.37 26.04 19.47
CA GLY A 549 32.32 26.52 18.47
C GLY A 549 33.57 25.66 18.32
N SER A 550 33.72 24.59 19.12
CA SER A 550 34.78 23.61 18.90
C SER A 550 34.48 22.73 17.69
N SER A 551 35.47 21.98 17.21
CA SER A 551 35.29 21.05 16.09
C SER A 551 36.23 19.85 16.17
N THR A 552 35.86 18.75 15.49
CA THR A 552 36.74 17.61 15.26
C THR A 552 36.76 17.23 13.78
N ASP A 553 37.91 16.75 13.30
CA ASP A 553 38.07 16.31 11.91
C ASP A 553 37.97 14.78 11.83
N VAL A 554 37.26 14.29 10.82
CA VAL A 554 37.06 12.87 10.52
C VAL A 554 37.46 12.61 9.07
N THR A 555 38.30 11.60 8.85
CA THR A 555 38.70 11.20 7.48
C THR A 555 37.67 10.20 6.93
N PRO A 556 36.98 10.52 5.81
CA PRO A 556 36.05 9.59 5.19
C PRO A 556 36.76 8.33 4.69
N THR A 557 36.14 7.16 4.87
CA THR A 557 36.61 5.88 4.33
C THR A 557 35.79 5.51 3.11
N ARG A 558 36.41 5.50 1.92
CA ARG A 558 35.72 5.27 0.62
C ARG A 558 34.51 6.20 0.39
N GLY A 559 34.57 7.44 0.88
CA GLY A 559 33.46 8.39 0.78
C GLY A 559 32.36 8.20 1.82
N PHE A 560 32.59 7.38 2.86
CA PHE A 560 31.66 7.20 3.97
C PHE A 560 32.22 7.79 5.27
N VAL A 561 31.33 8.31 6.10
CA VAL A 561 31.64 8.78 7.45
C VAL A 561 30.77 8.02 8.44
N LEU A 562 31.39 7.56 9.51
CA LEU A 562 30.71 7.12 10.73
C LEU A 562 31.60 7.52 11.90
N TRP A 563 31.06 8.33 12.81
CA TRP A 563 31.75 8.84 13.99
C TRP A 563 30.83 8.74 15.20
N ALA A 564 31.34 8.20 16.31
CA ALA A 564 30.61 8.13 17.56
C ALA A 564 30.84 9.40 18.39
N THR A 565 29.77 10.04 18.83
CA THR A 565 29.80 11.25 19.65
C THR A 565 30.34 10.94 21.05
N PRO A 566 31.48 11.53 21.47
CA PRO A 566 32.02 11.37 22.82
C PRO A 566 31.02 11.87 23.87
N ALA A 567 31.09 11.33 25.10
CA ALA A 567 30.20 11.73 26.20
C ALA A 567 30.16 13.25 26.42
N ALA A 568 31.32 13.92 26.33
CA ALA A 568 31.43 15.36 26.50
C ALA A 568 30.65 16.18 25.47
N ASN A 569 30.26 15.58 24.35
CA ASN A 569 29.60 16.22 23.22
C ASN A 569 28.15 15.74 23.04
N LEU A 570 27.60 14.98 23.98
CA LEU A 570 26.17 14.63 24.03
C LEU A 570 25.32 15.72 24.70
N GLU A 571 25.95 16.58 25.50
CA GLU A 571 25.29 17.71 26.15
C GLU A 571 24.77 18.74 25.14
N PRO A 572 23.60 19.38 25.36
CA PRO A 572 23.03 20.34 24.41
C PRO A 572 23.97 21.49 24.01
N ALA A 573 24.85 21.92 24.93
CA ALA A 573 25.83 22.98 24.69
C ALA A 573 27.03 22.55 23.83
N ARG A 574 27.23 21.25 23.61
CA ARG A 574 28.37 20.68 22.87
C ARG A 574 27.96 19.68 21.79
N ARG A 575 26.66 19.56 21.52
CA ARG A 575 26.14 18.67 20.49
C ARG A 575 26.66 19.07 19.10
N PRO A 576 26.83 18.11 18.17
CA PRO A 576 27.07 18.41 16.78
C PRO A 576 25.98 19.33 16.22
N THR A 577 26.37 20.42 15.57
CA THR A 577 25.44 21.40 14.96
C THR A 577 25.64 21.54 13.47
N GLU A 578 26.82 21.21 12.96
CA GLU A 578 27.13 21.30 11.53
C GLU A 578 28.23 20.32 11.12
N VAL A 579 28.33 20.10 9.81
CA VAL A 579 29.42 19.38 9.17
C VAL A 579 29.93 20.18 7.97
N ILE A 580 31.25 20.20 7.79
CA ILE A 580 31.93 20.91 6.72
C ILE A 580 32.81 19.91 5.97
N GLY A 581 32.63 19.81 4.66
CA GLY A 581 33.45 18.98 3.78
C GLY A 581 34.63 19.78 3.28
N LEU A 582 35.86 19.29 3.49
CA LEU A 582 37.10 19.95 3.09
C LEU A 582 37.85 19.13 2.04
N ARG A 583 38.50 19.80 1.09
CA ARG A 583 39.45 19.18 0.15
C ARG A 583 40.80 18.88 0.82
N ALA A 584 41.70 18.28 0.06
CA ALA A 584 43.08 18.00 0.52
C ALA A 584 43.87 19.27 0.90
N ASP A 585 43.57 20.41 0.29
CA ASP A 585 44.21 21.71 0.57
C ASP A 585 43.55 22.48 1.73
N GLY A 586 42.53 21.88 2.38
CA GLY A 586 41.76 22.50 3.44
C GLY A 586 40.65 23.44 2.98
N SER A 587 40.45 23.64 1.67
CA SER A 587 39.35 24.45 1.15
C SER A 587 37.99 23.79 1.40
N GLU A 588 37.00 24.61 1.77
CA GLU A 588 35.62 24.17 1.94
C GLU A 588 35.00 23.77 0.58
N VAL A 589 34.38 22.59 0.55
CA VAL A 589 33.60 22.07 -0.58
C VAL A 589 32.13 22.37 -0.37
N ASP A 590 31.65 22.14 0.84
CA ASP A 590 30.25 22.19 1.21
C ASP A 590 30.07 22.22 2.73
N ARG A 591 28.90 22.68 3.19
CA ARG A 591 28.53 22.81 4.60
C ARG A 591 27.06 22.47 4.80
N GLN A 592 26.78 21.61 5.78
CA GLN A 592 25.44 21.17 6.11
C GLN A 592 25.16 21.35 7.61
N SER A 593 24.00 21.91 7.95
CA SER A 593 23.55 21.97 9.35
C SER A 593 22.97 20.61 9.77
N LEU A 594 23.30 20.20 10.99
CA LEU A 594 22.75 19.01 11.65
C LEU A 594 21.57 19.34 12.57
N VAL A 595 21.23 20.63 12.73
CA VAL A 595 20.07 21.06 13.50
C VAL A 595 18.84 21.01 12.59
N PRO A 596 17.77 20.28 12.97
CA PRO A 596 16.51 20.31 12.23
C PRO A 596 16.03 21.76 12.07
N LYS A 597 15.68 22.15 10.85
CA LYS A 597 15.19 23.49 10.53
C LYS A 597 13.77 23.72 11.03
#